data_AF-R5CPI5-F1
#
_entry.id   AF-R5CPI5-F1
#
_cell.length_a   1.000
_cell.length_b   1.000
_cell.length_c   1.000
_cell.angle_alpha   90.00
_cell.angle_beta   90.00
_cell.angle_gamma   90.00
#
_symmetry.space_group_name_H-M   'P 1'
#
loop_
_entity.id
_entity.type
_entity.pdbx_description
1 polymer ?
#
loop_
_entity_poly.entity_id
_entity_poly.type
_entity_poly.pdbx_seq_one_letter_code
_entity_poly.pdbx_strand_id
1 'polypeptide(L)'
;MKYELPLNEIIYDFFDALKSRSRGYASFDYELKGYVPSKLVKLDILVNKEPVDALSFIVHEAGAYDRGRKMCEKLKDEIPRQMFEIPIQAAVGGRIIARETVRAFRKDVLAKCYGGDISRKKKLLEKQKEGKKRMQMVGNVEIPKDAFMNVLKLGDDQ
;
A
#
# COMPACT_ATOMS: atom_id res chain seq x y z
N MET A 1 21.62 -29.71 -8.84
CA MET A 1 22.08 -28.69 -7.88
C MET A 1 21.21 -28.81 -6.64
N LYS A 2 21.75 -28.61 -5.43
CA LYS A 2 20.97 -28.62 -4.19
C LYS A 2 21.13 -27.25 -3.52
N TYR A 3 20.02 -26.63 -3.17
CA TYR A 3 19.98 -25.32 -2.52
C TYR A 3 19.11 -25.38 -1.28
N GLU A 4 19.45 -24.53 -0.33
CA GLU A 4 18.65 -24.32 0.88
C GLU A 4 17.99 -22.95 0.74
N LEU A 5 16.66 -22.97 0.64
CA LEU A 5 15.87 -21.77 0.42
C LEU A 5 14.71 -21.74 1.41
N PRO A 6 14.32 -20.56 1.92
CA PRO A 6 13.12 -20.41 2.70
C PRO A 6 11.88 -20.85 1.90
N LEU A 7 11.01 -21.67 2.52
CA LEU A 7 9.82 -22.19 1.85
C LEU A 7 8.87 -21.07 1.36
N ASN A 8 8.79 -19.96 2.11
CA ASN A 8 7.97 -18.81 1.72
C ASN A 8 8.42 -18.22 0.37
N GLU A 9 9.71 -18.22 0.04
CA GLU A 9 10.21 -17.70 -1.25
C GLU A 9 9.95 -18.69 -2.40
N ILE A 10 9.78 -19.98 -2.11
CA ILE A 10 9.48 -21.00 -3.14
C ILE A 10 8.00 -20.97 -3.54
N ILE A 11 7.10 -20.68 -2.59
CA ILE A 11 5.65 -20.69 -2.83
C ILE A 11 5.22 -19.52 -3.75
N TYR A 12 5.94 -18.40 -3.73
CA TYR A 12 5.62 -17.23 -4.54
C TYR A 12 6.58 -17.11 -5.75
N ASP A 13 6.04 -17.15 -6.98
CA ASP A 13 6.71 -16.80 -8.25
C ASP A 13 7.93 -17.67 -8.65
N PHE A 14 8.44 -18.56 -7.77
CA PHE A 14 9.62 -19.36 -8.07
C PHE A 14 9.40 -20.37 -9.21
N PHE A 15 8.24 -21.02 -9.27
CA PHE A 15 7.93 -22.01 -10.31
C PHE A 15 7.90 -21.36 -11.70
N ASP A 16 7.20 -20.24 -11.83
CA ASP A 16 7.07 -19.51 -13.09
C ASP A 16 8.41 -18.89 -13.51
N ALA A 17 9.14 -18.28 -12.58
CA ALA A 17 10.48 -17.77 -12.84
C ALA A 17 11.47 -18.87 -13.27
N LEU A 18 11.41 -20.06 -12.64
CA LEU A 18 12.26 -21.19 -13.00
C LEU A 18 11.94 -21.70 -14.40
N LYS A 19 10.67 -21.90 -14.72
CA LYS A 19 10.23 -22.39 -16.04
C LYS A 19 10.54 -21.37 -17.14
N SER A 20 10.32 -20.08 -16.89
CA SER A 20 10.66 -19.00 -17.82
C SER A 20 12.17 -18.95 -18.13
N ARG A 21 13.02 -18.90 -17.11
CA ARG A 21 14.49 -18.84 -17.30
C ARG A 21 15.07 -20.10 -17.94
N SER A 22 14.48 -21.25 -17.62
CA SER A 22 14.92 -22.54 -18.16
C SER A 22 14.27 -22.90 -19.49
N ARG A 23 13.41 -22.05 -20.07
CA ARG A 23 12.58 -22.40 -21.25
C ARG A 23 11.83 -23.72 -21.08
N GLY A 24 11.38 -24.01 -19.86
CA GLY A 24 10.61 -25.19 -19.51
C GLY A 24 11.43 -26.42 -19.12
N TYR A 25 12.75 -26.42 -19.35
CA TYR A 25 13.60 -27.60 -19.15
C TYR A 25 13.89 -27.92 -17.68
N ALA A 26 13.84 -26.94 -16.77
CA ALA A 26 14.13 -27.19 -15.36
C ALA A 26 12.90 -27.71 -14.63
N SER A 27 13.10 -28.74 -13.81
CA SER A 27 12.18 -29.18 -12.75
C SER A 27 12.87 -28.98 -11.40
N PHE A 28 12.08 -28.87 -10.34
CA PHE A 28 12.60 -28.88 -8.98
C PHE A 28 11.72 -29.76 -8.12
N ASP A 29 12.33 -30.32 -7.08
CA ASP A 29 11.69 -31.05 -6.02
C ASP A 29 12.22 -30.48 -4.70
N TYR A 30 11.39 -30.49 -3.65
CA TYR A 30 11.76 -29.94 -2.36
C TYR A 30 11.42 -30.90 -1.23
N GLU A 31 12.33 -30.98 -0.26
CA GLU A 31 12.11 -31.69 0.99
C GLU A 31 12.18 -30.68 2.13
N LEU A 32 11.28 -30.80 3.11
CA LEU A 32 11.28 -29.92 4.28
C LEU A 32 12.47 -30.27 5.18
N LYS A 33 13.50 -29.41 5.16
CA LYS A 33 14.71 -29.56 5.99
C LYS A 33 14.47 -29.26 7.48
N GLY A 34 13.36 -28.58 7.82
CA GLY A 34 13.00 -28.17 9.18
C GLY A 34 12.92 -26.66 9.36
N TYR A 35 12.73 -26.20 10.60
CA TYR A 35 12.65 -24.78 10.93
C TYR A 35 14.03 -24.18 11.20
N VAL A 36 14.29 -23.01 10.64
CA VAL A 36 15.55 -22.26 10.80
C VAL A 36 15.22 -20.85 11.32
N PRO A 37 15.97 -20.33 12.30
CA PRO A 37 15.78 -18.95 12.75
C PRO A 37 16.08 -17.96 11.63
N SER A 38 15.19 -16.99 11.43
CA SER A 38 15.33 -15.93 10.44
C SER A 38 14.88 -14.58 11.00
N LYS A 39 15.39 -13.48 10.43
CA LYS A 39 15.03 -12.12 10.84
C LYS A 39 13.75 -11.68 10.16
N LEU A 40 12.64 -11.97 10.82
CA LEU A 40 11.30 -11.67 10.33
C LEU A 40 10.71 -10.49 11.10
N VAL A 41 9.98 -9.63 10.39
CA VAL A 41 9.27 -8.50 10.94
C VAL A 41 7.82 -8.51 10.49
N LYS A 42 6.91 -8.10 11.38
CA LYS A 42 5.50 -7.88 11.01
C LYS A 42 5.39 -6.53 10.31
N LEU A 43 4.85 -6.54 9.10
CA LEU A 43 4.52 -5.35 8.33
C LEU A 43 3.02 -5.09 8.46
N ASP A 44 2.68 -3.97 9.10
CA ASP A 44 1.31 -3.51 9.29
C ASP A 44 0.98 -2.44 8.24
N ILE A 45 -0.21 -2.53 7.64
CA ILE A 45 -0.71 -1.50 6.72
C ILE A 45 -1.77 -0.66 7.43
N LEU A 46 -1.60 0.66 7.40
CA LEU A 46 -2.52 1.62 7.97
C LEU A 46 -3.15 2.47 6.87
N VAL A 47 -4.48 2.56 6.89
CA VAL A 47 -5.25 3.44 6.02
C VAL A 47 -5.93 4.49 6.89
N ASN A 48 -5.67 5.77 6.61
CA ASN A 48 -6.13 6.88 7.45
C ASN A 48 -5.74 6.74 8.95
N LYS A 49 -4.57 6.15 9.23
CA LYS A 49 -4.04 5.82 10.57
C LYS A 49 -4.75 4.66 11.29
N GLU A 50 -5.71 4.01 10.65
CA GLU A 50 -6.33 2.80 11.17
C GLU A 50 -5.62 1.58 10.61
N PRO A 51 -5.14 0.65 11.45
CA PRO A 51 -4.52 -0.57 10.98
C PRO A 51 -5.55 -1.48 10.31
N VAL A 52 -5.20 -2.02 9.15
CA VAL A 52 -6.00 -2.99 8.41
C VAL A 52 -5.34 -4.36 8.57
N ASP A 53 -5.80 -5.13 9.55
CA ASP A 53 -5.20 -6.43 9.90
C ASP A 53 -5.18 -7.41 8.70
N ALA A 54 -6.19 -7.35 7.84
CA ALA A 54 -6.31 -8.21 6.66
C ALA A 54 -5.19 -7.99 5.63
N LEU A 55 -4.49 -6.86 5.67
CA LEU A 55 -3.37 -6.52 4.78
C LEU A 55 -2.01 -6.62 5.49
N SER A 56 -1.98 -7.07 6.74
CA SER A 56 -0.75 -7.18 7.51
C SER A 56 -0.12 -8.56 7.33
N PHE A 57 1.19 -8.62 7.08
CA PHE A 57 1.90 -9.88 6.80
C PHE A 57 3.34 -9.86 7.33
N ILE A 58 3.92 -11.05 7.47
CA ILE A 58 5.28 -11.26 7.96
C ILE A 58 6.23 -11.26 6.77
N VAL A 59 7.30 -10.48 6.85
CA VAL A 59 8.33 -10.36 5.82
C VAL A 59 9.72 -10.46 6.43
N HIS A 60 10.71 -10.82 5.62
CA HIS A 60 12.10 -10.69 6.03
C HIS A 60 12.46 -9.20 6.17
N GLU A 61 13.21 -8.85 7.22
CA GLU A 61 13.56 -7.47 7.58
C GLU A 61 14.14 -6.69 6.40
N ALA A 62 15.04 -7.32 5.62
CA ALA A 62 15.68 -6.69 4.47
C ALA A 62 14.71 -6.32 3.33
N GLY A 63 13.61 -7.07 3.17
CA GLY A 63 12.62 -6.84 2.10
C GLY A 63 11.41 -6.01 2.55
N ALA A 64 11.35 -5.62 3.82
CA ALA A 64 10.17 -4.98 4.40
C ALA A 64 9.86 -3.62 3.75
N TYR A 65 10.90 -2.81 3.48
CA TYR A 65 10.73 -1.49 2.87
C TYR A 65 10.16 -1.58 1.45
N ASP A 66 10.78 -2.37 0.59
CA ASP A 66 10.36 -2.50 -0.82
C ASP A 66 8.95 -3.06 -0.94
N ARG A 67 8.63 -4.08 -0.12
CA ARG A 67 7.30 -4.69 -0.14
C ARG A 67 6.23 -3.76 0.43
N GLY A 68 6.54 -3.05 1.52
CA GLY A 68 5.66 -2.05 2.09
C GLY A 68 5.39 -0.87 1.15
N ARG A 69 6.42 -0.42 0.41
CA ARG A 69 6.28 0.63 -0.60
C ARG A 69 5.40 0.20 -1.76
N LYS A 70 5.66 -0.97 -2.37
CA LYS A 70 4.83 -1.51 -3.46
C LYS A 70 3.36 -1.68 -3.04
N MET A 71 3.14 -2.13 -1.81
CA MET A 71 1.80 -2.26 -1.23
C MET A 71 1.10 -0.89 -1.13
N CYS A 72 1.79 0.12 -0.62
CA CYS A 72 1.25 1.49 -0.51
C CYS A 72 0.95 2.11 -1.88
N GLU A 73 1.81 1.89 -2.88
CA GLU A 73 1.62 2.39 -4.26
C GLU A 73 0.38 1.75 -4.91
N LYS A 74 0.21 0.43 -4.83
CA LYS A 74 -0.98 -0.24 -5.37
C LYS A 74 -2.28 0.18 -4.68
N LEU A 75 -2.26 0.26 -3.34
CA LEU A 75 -3.44 0.71 -2.59
C LEU A 75 -3.86 2.14 -2.94
N LYS A 76 -2.91 3.00 -3.30
CA LYS A 76 -3.21 4.38 -3.73
C LYS A 76 -3.98 4.43 -5.04
N ASP A 77 -3.69 3.51 -5.96
CA ASP A 77 -4.35 3.45 -7.27
C ASP A 77 -5.74 2.80 -7.18
N GLU A 78 -5.89 1.84 -6.27
CA GLU A 78 -7.15 1.11 -6.05
C GLU A 78 -8.14 1.87 -5.14
N ILE A 79 -7.66 2.66 -4.18
CA ILE A 79 -8.54 3.41 -3.28
C ILE A 79 -9.09 4.64 -4.01
N PRO A 80 -10.43 4.77 -4.10
CA PRO A 80 -11.04 5.91 -4.76
C PRO A 80 -10.72 7.21 -4.01
N ARG A 81 -10.45 8.25 -4.79
CA ARG A 81 -10.20 9.59 -4.25
C ARG A 81 -11.42 10.09 -3.47
N GLN A 82 -11.17 10.78 -2.38
CA GLN A 82 -12.23 11.41 -1.57
C GLN A 82 -12.05 12.92 -1.49
N MET A 83 -12.96 13.63 -0.83
CA MET A 83 -12.88 15.09 -0.67
C MET A 83 -11.75 15.53 0.28
N PHE A 84 -11.19 14.60 1.05
CA PHE A 84 -10.03 14.77 1.93
C PHE A 84 -8.88 13.87 1.49
N GLU A 85 -7.69 14.12 2.04
CA GLU A 85 -6.49 13.34 1.73
C GLU A 85 -6.46 12.08 2.59
N ILE A 86 -6.24 10.92 1.96
CA ILE A 86 -6.16 9.64 2.65
C ILE A 86 -4.69 9.21 2.70
N PRO A 87 -4.04 9.23 3.87
CA PRO A 87 -2.70 8.70 4.02
C PRO A 87 -2.76 7.17 4.09
N ILE A 88 -1.94 6.52 3.29
CA ILE A 88 -1.69 5.08 3.32
C ILE A 88 -0.27 4.88 3.83
N GLN A 89 -0.08 4.04 4.83
CA GLN A 89 1.20 3.91 5.53
C GLN A 89 1.52 2.43 5.73
N ALA A 90 2.77 2.05 5.53
CA ALA A 90 3.29 0.77 5.99
C ALA A 90 4.13 1.02 7.24
N ALA A 91 3.92 0.23 8.27
CA ALA A 91 4.64 0.30 9.53
C ALA A 91 5.25 -1.04 9.92
N VAL A 92 6.38 -0.99 10.61
CA VAL A 92 7.03 -2.14 11.22
C VAL A 92 7.27 -1.80 12.67
N GLY A 93 6.66 -2.57 13.59
CA GLY A 93 6.78 -2.32 15.04
C GLY A 93 6.38 -0.90 15.45
N GLY A 94 5.36 -0.33 14.80
CA GLY A 94 4.88 1.04 15.04
C GLY A 94 5.67 2.16 14.34
N ARG A 95 6.84 1.86 13.75
CA ARG A 95 7.58 2.83 12.94
C ARG A 95 7.08 2.79 11.50
N ILE A 96 6.65 3.93 10.98
CA ILE A 96 6.27 4.07 9.56
C ILE A 96 7.52 3.96 8.69
N ILE A 97 7.54 2.98 7.79
CA ILE A 97 8.63 2.72 6.85
C ILE A 97 8.36 3.31 5.47
N ALA A 98 7.10 3.31 5.03
CA ALA A 98 6.67 3.86 3.75
C ALA A 98 5.33 4.59 3.90
N ARG A 99 5.11 5.61 3.07
CA ARG A 99 3.88 6.40 3.09
C ARG A 99 3.54 6.88 1.70
N GLU A 100 2.31 6.62 1.28
CA GLU A 100 1.69 7.21 0.11
C GLU A 100 0.45 8.01 0.52
N THR A 101 -0.05 8.87 -0.36
CA THR A 101 -1.25 9.68 -0.08
C THR A 101 -2.14 9.77 -1.30
N VAL A 102 -3.39 9.35 -1.14
CA VAL A 102 -4.43 9.51 -2.15
C VAL A 102 -4.85 10.97 -2.15
N ARG A 103 -4.70 11.63 -3.30
CA ARG A 103 -4.99 13.07 -3.43
C ARG A 103 -6.49 13.32 -3.29
N ALA A 104 -6.82 14.31 -2.47
CA ALA A 104 -8.19 14.77 -2.35
C ALA A 104 -8.73 15.35 -3.68
N PHE A 105 -10.04 15.26 -3.90
CA PHE A 105 -10.72 16.11 -4.86
C PHE A 105 -10.63 17.57 -4.42
N ARG A 106 -10.51 18.48 -5.39
CA ARG A 106 -10.46 19.92 -5.15
C ARG A 106 -11.40 20.62 -6.09
N LYS A 107 -12.48 21.18 -5.55
CA LYS A 107 -13.31 22.14 -6.27
C LYS A 107 -12.55 23.47 -6.35
N ASP A 108 -12.51 24.07 -7.53
CA ASP A 108 -12.04 25.43 -7.68
C ASP A 108 -13.08 26.41 -7.12
N VAL A 109 -12.85 26.85 -5.88
CA VAL A 109 -13.71 27.81 -5.19
C VAL A 109 -13.52 29.24 -5.69
N LEU A 110 -12.44 29.51 -6.45
CA LEU A 110 -12.07 30.85 -6.92
C LEU A 110 -12.59 31.16 -8.33
N ALA A 111 -13.18 30.20 -9.03
CA ALA A 111 -13.64 30.34 -10.41
C ALA A 111 -14.58 31.54 -10.67
N LYS A 112 -15.35 31.98 -9.65
CA LYS A 112 -16.27 33.14 -9.74
C LYS A 112 -15.69 34.43 -9.14
N CYS A 113 -14.43 34.43 -8.73
CA CYS A 113 -13.77 35.59 -8.14
C CYS A 113 -13.02 36.40 -9.21
N TYR A 114 -13.78 37.23 -9.95
CA TYR A 114 -13.25 38.07 -11.04
C TYR A 114 -12.50 39.33 -10.56
N GLY A 115 -12.51 39.62 -9.25
CA GLY A 115 -11.90 40.82 -8.67
C GLY A 115 -10.55 40.59 -7.97
N GLY A 116 -9.87 41.70 -7.68
CA GLY A 116 -8.62 41.74 -6.91
C GLY A 116 -8.78 41.61 -5.40
N ASP A 117 -10.00 41.43 -4.88
CA ASP A 117 -10.26 41.30 -3.44
C ASP A 117 -9.67 39.99 -2.89
N ILE A 118 -8.48 40.10 -2.31
CA ILE A 118 -7.74 39.02 -1.64
C ILE A 118 -8.51 38.49 -0.43
N SER A 119 -9.27 39.34 0.26
CA SER A 119 -10.02 38.96 1.47
C SER A 119 -11.11 37.93 1.15
N ARG A 120 -11.85 38.14 0.05
CA ARG A 120 -12.86 37.17 -0.42
C ARG A 120 -12.25 35.82 -0.83
N LYS A 121 -11.11 35.83 -1.53
CA LYS A 121 -10.39 34.60 -1.92
C LYS A 121 -9.92 33.81 -0.69
N LYS A 122 -9.34 34.49 0.31
CA LYS A 122 -8.89 33.88 1.58
C LYS A 122 -10.06 33.23 2.33
N LYS A 123 -11.19 33.93 2.50
CA LYS A 123 -12.38 33.39 3.18
C LYS A 123 -12.90 32.09 2.55
N LEU A 124 -12.88 31.99 1.21
CA LEU A 124 -13.33 30.77 0.51
C LEU A 124 -12.35 29.60 0.69
N LEU A 125 -11.04 29.89 0.66
CA LEU A 125 -9.99 28.89 0.88
C LEU A 125 -10.00 28.37 2.33
N GLU A 126 -10.23 29.24 3.31
CA GLU A 126 -10.35 28.85 4.72
C GLU A 126 -11.56 27.94 4.95
N LYS A 127 -12.73 28.30 4.42
CA LYS A 127 -13.92 27.43 4.47
C LYS A 127 -13.68 26.07 3.83
N GLN A 128 -12.98 26.03 2.69
CA GLN A 128 -12.62 24.76 2.04
C GLN A 128 -11.66 23.93 2.91
N LYS A 129 -10.66 24.56 3.53
CA LYS A 129 -9.67 23.89 4.39
C LYS A 129 -10.32 23.30 5.64
N GLU A 130 -11.17 24.07 6.32
CA GLU A 130 -11.91 23.60 7.49
C GLU A 130 -12.87 22.47 7.16
N GLY A 131 -13.59 22.58 6.04
CA GLY A 131 -14.47 21.52 5.55
C GLY A 131 -13.71 20.22 5.33
N LYS A 132 -12.55 20.26 4.66
CA LYS A 132 -11.70 19.08 4.46
C LYS A 132 -11.17 18.49 5.77
N LYS A 133 -10.72 19.34 6.70
CA LYS A 133 -10.23 18.89 8.02
C LYS A 133 -11.32 18.18 8.81
N ARG A 134 -12.56 18.70 8.76
CA ARG A 134 -13.71 18.06 9.40
C ARG A 134 -14.05 16.71 8.77
N MET A 135 -14.04 16.64 7.44
CA MET A 135 -14.26 15.37 6.72
C MET A 135 -13.18 14.33 7.03
N GLN A 136 -11.92 14.74 7.18
CA GLN A 136 -10.83 13.82 7.53
C GLN A 136 -10.98 13.21 8.93
N MET A 137 -11.50 13.96 9.89
CA MET A 137 -11.67 13.49 11.28
C MET A 137 -12.82 12.50 11.43
N VAL A 138 -13.88 12.64 10.62
CA VAL A 138 -15.11 11.83 10.72
C VAL A 138 -15.19 10.79 9.59
N GLY A 139 -14.32 10.89 8.59
CA GLY A 139 -14.34 10.06 7.40
C GLY A 139 -13.73 8.69 7.63
N ASN A 140 -14.57 7.66 7.65
CA ASN A 140 -14.15 6.28 7.50
C ASN A 140 -13.86 6.01 6.01
N VAL A 141 -12.73 5.35 5.74
CA VAL A 141 -12.35 4.96 4.39
C VAL A 141 -12.68 3.48 4.22
N GLU A 142 -13.77 3.20 3.52
CA GLU A 142 -14.11 1.82 3.17
C GLU A 142 -13.27 1.38 1.97
N ILE A 143 -12.61 0.23 2.10
CA ILE A 143 -11.80 -0.36 1.04
C ILE A 143 -12.72 -1.27 0.21
N PRO A 144 -12.88 -1.03 -1.10
CA PRO A 144 -13.65 -1.92 -1.96
C PRO A 144 -13.12 -3.36 -1.92
N LYS A 145 -14.01 -4.35 -2.03
CA LYS A 145 -13.61 -5.77 -2.07
C LYS A 145 -12.68 -6.08 -3.24
N ASP A 146 -12.93 -5.45 -4.38
CA ASP A 146 -12.12 -5.66 -5.60
C ASP A 146 -10.70 -5.12 -5.41
N ALA A 147 -10.56 -3.93 -4.82
CA ALA A 147 -9.29 -3.33 -4.46
C ALA A 147 -8.46 -4.25 -3.55
N PHE A 148 -9.12 -4.90 -2.59
CA PHE A 148 -8.46 -5.86 -1.69
C PHE A 148 -7.91 -7.08 -2.44
N MET A 149 -8.71 -7.67 -3.34
CA MET A 149 -8.29 -8.82 -4.14
C MET A 149 -7.15 -8.47 -5.11
N ASN A 150 -7.18 -7.30 -5.73
CA ASN A 150 -6.13 -6.85 -6.65
C ASN A 150 -4.81 -6.63 -5.93
N VAL A 151 -4.87 -6.10 -4.71
CA VAL A 151 -3.68 -5.85 -3.90
C VAL A 151 -3.08 -7.16 -3.37
N LEU A 152 -3.88 -8.19 -3.07
CA LEU A 152 -3.35 -9.49 -2.66
C LEU A 152 -2.66 -10.27 -3.79
N LYS A 153 -3.03 -10.00 -5.06
CA LYS A 153 -2.33 -10.54 -6.25
C LYS A 153 -0.94 -9.93 -6.47
N LEU A 154 -0.33 -9.32 -5.45
CA LEU A 154 0.99 -8.70 -5.45
C LEU A 154 2.15 -9.64 -5.86
N GLY A 155 1.88 -10.91 -6.16
CA GLY A 155 2.81 -11.88 -6.72
C GLY A 155 2.64 -12.20 -8.21
N ASP A 156 1.61 -11.70 -8.89
CA ASP A 156 1.24 -12.19 -10.25
C ASP A 156 1.60 -11.21 -11.38
N ASP A 157 2.20 -10.05 -11.09
CA ASP A 157 2.57 -9.09 -12.13
C ASP A 157 3.97 -9.38 -12.69
N GLN A 158 4.03 -10.43 -13.51
CA GLN A 158 4.91 -10.54 -14.69
C GLN A 158 4.09 -10.96 -15.91
#